data_AF-A0A2N0RHQ0-F1
#
_entry.id   AF-A0A2N0RHQ0-F1
#
_cell.length_a   1.000
_cell.length_b   1.000
_cell.length_c   1.000
_cell.angle_alpha   90.00
_cell.angle_beta   90.00
_cell.angle_gamma   90.00
#
_symmetry.space_group_name_H-M   'P 1'
#
loop_
_entity.id
_entity.type
_entity.pdbx_description
1 polymer ?
#
loop_
_entity_poly.entity_id
_entity_poly.type
_entity_poly.pdbx_seq_one_letter_code
_entity_poly.pdbx_strand_id
1 'polypeptide(L)'
;LKEVQDLIDKLNLENPLTADEFIQCDESELTAEMISNEEILKVVLPNNHEQEVEELNSDPLPSITHSEAIEHYDKVILYLEQQEDKFDMKKEEIRCIKKLRKEALKQRFISARQTNLNDFINIS
;
A
#
# COMPACT_ATOMS: atom_id res chain seq x y z
N LEU A 1 34.56 24.64 11.06
CA LEU A 1 34.94 23.56 11.99
C LEU A 1 34.49 23.83 13.42
N LYS A 2 34.93 24.91 14.07
CA LYS A 2 34.54 25.21 15.47
C LYS A 2 33.02 25.31 15.70
N GLU A 3 32.31 26.03 14.83
CA GLU A 3 30.84 26.15 14.94
C GLU A 3 30.11 24.80 14.79
N VAL A 4 30.64 23.89 13.97
CA VAL A 4 30.10 22.54 13.79
C VAL A 4 30.36 21.70 15.03
N GLN A 5 31.57 21.78 15.61
CA GLN A 5 31.88 21.11 16.87
C GLN A 5 30.99 21.62 18.01
N ASP A 6 30.78 22.94 18.11
CA ASP A 6 29.92 23.56 19.11
C ASP A 6 28.43 23.14 18.98
N LEU A 7 27.99 22.73 17.78
CA LEU A 7 26.67 22.15 17.56
C LEU A 7 26.63 20.67 17.94
N ILE A 8 27.66 19.90 17.57
CA ILE A 8 27.77 18.48 17.91
C ILE A 8 27.82 18.29 19.43
N ASP A 9 28.59 19.11 20.15
CA ASP A 9 28.74 19.04 21.59
C ASP A 9 27.42 19.29 22.35
N LYS A 10 26.44 19.95 21.71
CA LYS A 10 25.09 20.15 22.26
C LYS A 10 24.18 18.94 22.14
N LEU A 11 24.53 17.94 21.33
CA LEU A 11 23.64 16.81 21.01
C LEU A 11 23.62 15.71 22.08
N ASN A 12 24.37 15.85 23.19
CA ASN A 12 24.43 14.89 24.31
C ASN A 12 24.55 13.42 23.85
N LEU A 13 25.40 13.17 22.85
CA LEU A 13 25.69 11.82 22.37
C LEU A 13 26.75 11.19 23.27
N GLU A 14 26.65 9.87 23.50
CA GLU A 14 27.61 9.14 24.34
C GLU A 14 29.00 9.05 23.69
N ASN A 15 29.06 9.07 22.36
CA ASN A 15 30.30 9.14 21.58
C ASN A 15 30.08 10.00 20.33
N PRO A 16 30.09 11.34 20.46
CA PRO A 16 29.90 12.23 19.32
C PRO A 16 31.11 12.18 18.38
N LEU A 17 30.84 12.22 17.09
CA LEU A 17 31.87 12.41 16.07
C LEU A 17 32.53 13.78 16.26
N THR A 18 33.82 13.89 15.93
CA THR A 18 34.46 15.20 15.79
C THR A 18 33.97 15.89 14.52
N ALA A 19 34.06 17.22 14.49
CA ALA A 19 33.63 18.00 13.33
C ALA A 19 34.44 17.67 12.07
N ASP A 20 35.70 17.21 12.20
CA ASP A 20 36.49 16.71 11.06
C ASP A 20 35.99 15.35 10.56
N GLU A 21 35.66 14.42 11.47
CA GLU A 21 35.06 13.12 11.12
C GLU A 21 33.68 13.29 10.47
N PHE A 22 32.88 14.23 10.96
CA PHE A 22 31.56 14.53 10.40
C PHE A 22 31.65 15.01 8.94
N ILE A 23 32.62 15.89 8.63
CA ILE A 23 32.85 16.39 7.26
C ILE A 23 33.38 15.26 6.36
N GLN A 24 34.28 14.40 6.87
CA GLN A 24 34.80 13.28 6.08
C GLN A 24 33.74 12.21 5.80
N CYS A 25 32.81 11.95 6.72
CA CYS A 25 31.68 11.07 6.45
C CYS A 25 30.87 11.56 5.23
N ASP A 26 30.56 12.85 5.17
CA ASP A 26 29.81 13.46 4.06
C ASP A 26 30.58 13.38 2.72
N GLU A 27 31.90 13.65 2.72
CA GLU A 27 32.73 13.50 1.52
C GLU A 27 32.91 12.04 1.07
N SER A 28 32.96 11.11 2.01
CA SER A 28 33.02 9.67 1.72
C SER A 28 31.70 9.11 1.17
N GLU A 29 30.56 9.71 1.51
CA GLU A 29 29.24 9.34 0.99
C GLU A 29 29.02 9.84 -0.44
N LEU A 30 29.68 10.95 -0.83
CA LEU A 30 29.68 11.46 -2.21
C LEU A 30 30.57 10.64 -3.18
N THR A 31 31.56 9.93 -2.65
CA THR A 31 32.50 9.10 -3.44
C THR A 31 32.24 7.60 -3.31
N ALA A 32 31.37 7.20 -2.37
CA ALA A 32 30.76 5.88 -2.39
C ALA A 32 29.96 5.76 -3.69
N GLU A 33 30.55 5.10 -4.70
CA GLU A 33 29.82 4.70 -5.90
C GLU A 33 28.49 4.10 -5.45
N MET A 34 27.38 4.70 -5.89
CA MET A 34 26.05 4.16 -5.61
C MET A 34 26.09 2.70 -6.01
N ILE A 35 25.93 1.81 -5.02
CA ILE A 35 25.85 0.38 -5.24
C ILE A 35 24.82 0.16 -6.35
N SER A 36 25.29 -0.44 -7.45
CA SER A 36 24.41 -0.64 -8.60
C SER A 36 23.30 -1.62 -8.22
N ASN A 37 22.12 -1.49 -8.82
CA ASN A 37 21.03 -2.45 -8.60
C ASN A 37 21.49 -3.90 -8.84
N GLU A 38 22.43 -4.11 -9.77
CA GLU A 38 23.01 -5.42 -10.09
C GLU A 38 23.90 -5.96 -8.97
N GLU A 39 24.64 -5.11 -8.25
CA GLU A 39 25.38 -5.51 -7.05
C GLU A 39 24.46 -5.79 -5.86
N ILE A 40 23.40 -4.99 -5.67
CA ILE A 40 22.39 -5.23 -4.65
C ILE A 40 21.75 -6.61 -4.86
N LEU A 41 21.35 -6.92 -6.10
CA LEU A 41 20.73 -8.20 -6.44
C LEU A 41 21.65 -9.40 -6.17
N LYS A 42 22.96 -9.27 -6.40
CA LYS A 42 23.94 -10.34 -6.13
C LYS A 42 24.13 -10.65 -4.65
N VAL A 43 23.94 -9.67 -3.77
CA VAL A 43 24.06 -9.86 -2.32
C VAL A 43 22.76 -10.40 -1.71
N VAL A 44 21.61 -9.94 -2.22
CA VAL A 44 20.29 -10.39 -1.76
C VAL A 44 19.97 -11.82 -2.24
N LEU A 45 20.48 -12.20 -3.41
CA LEU A 45 20.30 -13.52 -3.99
C LEU A 45 21.62 -14.31 -3.91
N PRO A 46 21.89 -15.07 -2.83
CA PRO A 46 23.01 -15.99 -2.82
C PRO A 46 22.82 -16.98 -3.97
N ASN A 47 23.76 -16.95 -4.89
CA ASN A 47 23.70 -17.56 -6.21
C ASN A 47 23.15 -19.01 -6.21
N ASN A 48 22.31 -19.29 -7.22
CA ASN A 48 21.71 -20.57 -7.63
C ASN A 48 20.36 -20.92 -6.99
N HIS A 49 19.30 -20.35 -7.53
CA HIS A 49 18.50 -21.10 -8.49
C HIS A 49 17.94 -20.11 -9.51
N GLU A 50 17.77 -20.57 -10.74
CA GLU A 50 16.88 -20.00 -11.74
C GLU A 50 15.45 -19.97 -11.16
N GLN A 51 15.20 -19.12 -10.18
CA GLN A 51 13.87 -18.60 -9.97
C GLN A 51 13.86 -17.37 -10.85
N GLU A 52 13.34 -17.60 -12.06
CA GLU A 52 12.67 -16.55 -12.82
C GLU A 52 12.09 -15.58 -11.80
N VAL A 53 12.52 -14.32 -11.92
CA VAL A 53 11.76 -13.22 -11.37
C VAL A 53 10.38 -13.41 -12.01
N GLU A 54 9.48 -14.08 -11.30
CA GLU A 54 8.05 -14.01 -11.52
C GLU A 54 7.70 -12.58 -11.13
N GLU A 55 8.18 -11.65 -11.95
CA GLU A 55 7.56 -10.38 -12.21
C GLU A 55 6.09 -10.71 -12.24
N LEU A 56 5.37 -10.16 -11.26
CA LEU A 56 3.95 -10.36 -11.02
C LEU A 56 3.18 -10.04 -12.30
N ASN A 57 3.20 -10.97 -13.25
CA ASN A 57 2.21 -11.22 -14.26
C ASN A 57 1.01 -11.84 -13.53
N SER A 58 0.57 -11.19 -12.45
CA SER A 58 -0.74 -11.44 -11.92
C SER A 58 -1.67 -10.92 -12.98
N ASP A 59 -2.26 -11.84 -13.75
CA ASP A 59 -3.38 -11.53 -14.63
C ASP A 59 -4.32 -10.58 -13.87
N PRO A 60 -4.78 -9.49 -14.52
CA PRO A 60 -5.66 -8.54 -13.85
C PRO A 60 -6.82 -9.30 -13.24
N LEU A 61 -7.02 -9.12 -11.94
CA LEU A 61 -8.09 -9.80 -11.21
C LEU A 61 -9.41 -9.63 -11.97
N PRO A 62 -10.23 -10.68 -12.06
CA PRO A 62 -11.48 -10.60 -12.77
C PRO A 62 -12.32 -9.46 -12.19
N SER A 63 -12.83 -8.60 -13.08
CA SER A 63 -13.71 -7.52 -12.68
C SER A 63 -15.00 -8.09 -12.11
N ILE A 64 -15.39 -7.66 -10.92
CA ILE A 64 -16.69 -7.98 -10.33
C ILE A 64 -17.73 -6.92 -10.67
N THR A 65 -18.97 -7.34 -10.88
CA THR A 65 -20.12 -6.47 -11.10
C THR A 65 -20.61 -5.85 -9.79
N HIS A 66 -21.39 -4.77 -9.88
CA HIS A 66 -22.02 -4.17 -8.69
C HIS A 66 -22.96 -5.14 -7.96
N SER A 67 -23.61 -6.05 -8.69
CA SER A 67 -24.49 -7.06 -8.07
C SER A 67 -23.70 -8.07 -7.26
N GLU A 68 -22.61 -8.60 -7.81
CA GLU A 68 -21.71 -9.52 -7.09
C GLU A 68 -21.11 -8.85 -5.85
N ALA A 69 -20.65 -7.60 -5.96
CA ALA A 69 -20.14 -6.85 -4.82
C ALA A 69 -21.17 -6.73 -3.68
N ILE A 70 -22.45 -6.48 -4.00
CA ILE A 70 -23.53 -6.43 -3.01
C ILE A 70 -23.72 -7.79 -2.33
N GLU A 71 -23.74 -8.88 -3.10
CA GLU A 71 -23.86 -10.24 -2.56
C GLU A 71 -22.69 -10.61 -1.65
N HIS A 72 -21.47 -10.22 -2.01
CA HIS A 72 -20.29 -10.43 -1.18
C HIS A 72 -20.37 -9.65 0.13
N TYR A 73 -20.79 -8.39 0.10
CA TYR A 73 -21.02 -7.62 1.33
C TYR A 73 -22.09 -8.26 2.21
N ASP A 74 -23.18 -8.77 1.63
CA ASP A 74 -24.23 -9.46 2.39
C ASP A 74 -23.71 -10.73 3.08
N LYS A 75 -22.87 -11.52 2.40
CA LYS A 75 -22.20 -12.69 2.99
C LYS A 75 -21.26 -12.32 4.13
N VAL A 76 -20.45 -11.27 3.94
CA VAL A 76 -19.52 -10.78 4.97
C VAL A 76 -20.29 -10.28 6.19
N ILE A 77 -21.30 -9.44 6.00
CA ILE A 77 -22.14 -8.92 7.10
C ILE A 77 -22.77 -10.08 7.87
N LEU A 78 -23.37 -11.05 7.17
CA LEU A 78 -24.00 -12.22 7.79
C LEU A 78 -22.99 -13.03 8.62
N TYR A 79 -21.82 -13.32 8.05
CA TYR A 79 -20.79 -14.09 8.76
C TYR A 79 -20.32 -13.38 10.03
N LEU A 80 -20.12 -12.07 9.94
CA LEU A 80 -19.64 -11.27 11.06
C LEU A 80 -20.70 -11.14 12.17
N GLU A 81 -21.98 -10.99 11.81
CA GLU A 81 -23.08 -11.00 12.77
C GLU A 81 -23.22 -12.37 13.47
N GLN A 82 -22.91 -13.47 12.78
CA GLN A 82 -22.92 -14.82 13.37
C GLN A 82 -21.73 -15.11 14.28
N GLN A 83 -20.61 -14.39 14.12
CA GLN A 83 -19.40 -14.58 14.92
C GLN A 83 -19.16 -13.43 15.92
N GLU A 84 -20.18 -12.65 16.27
CA GLU A 84 -20.05 -11.50 17.19
C GLU A 84 -19.38 -11.88 18.52
N ASP A 85 -19.60 -13.09 19.03
CA ASP A 85 -18.95 -13.57 20.27
C ASP A 85 -17.47 -13.93 20.11
N LYS A 86 -17.00 -14.22 18.89
CA LYS A 86 -15.61 -14.66 18.61
C LYS A 86 -14.75 -13.56 18.00
N PHE A 87 -15.38 -12.69 17.23
CA PHE A 87 -14.79 -11.47 16.73
C PHE A 87 -15.21 -10.36 17.69
N ASP A 88 -14.31 -9.91 18.57
CA ASP A 88 -14.47 -8.67 19.34
C ASP A 88 -14.38 -7.46 18.40
N MET A 89 -15.29 -7.41 17.44
CA MET A 89 -15.26 -6.48 16.34
C MET A 89 -16.12 -5.29 16.72
N LYS A 90 -15.56 -4.10 16.53
CA LYS A 90 -16.21 -2.87 16.94
C LYS A 90 -17.45 -2.67 16.08
N LYS A 91 -18.55 -2.23 16.68
CA LYS A 91 -19.80 -1.89 15.96
C LYS A 91 -19.56 -0.91 14.80
N GLU A 92 -18.50 -0.10 14.87
CA GLU A 92 -18.09 0.81 13.80
C GLU A 92 -17.54 0.09 12.55
N GLU A 93 -16.88 -1.06 12.69
CA GLU A 93 -16.31 -1.81 11.56
C GLU A 93 -17.43 -2.45 10.71
N ILE A 94 -18.39 -3.11 11.35
CA ILE A 94 -19.62 -3.60 10.68
C ILE A 94 -20.37 -2.43 10.03
N ARG A 95 -20.44 -1.27 10.69
CA ARG A 95 -21.07 -0.07 10.14
C ARG A 95 -20.37 0.42 8.88
N CYS A 96 -19.05 0.36 8.82
CA CYS A 96 -18.28 0.70 7.61
C CYS A 96 -18.64 -0.23 6.45
N ILE A 97 -18.70 -1.55 6.68
CA ILE A 97 -19.08 -2.53 5.66
C ILE A 97 -20.51 -2.26 5.15
N LYS A 98 -21.45 -1.99 6.05
CA LYS A 98 -22.85 -1.63 5.69
C LYS A 98 -22.91 -0.35 4.84
N LYS A 99 -22.05 0.65 5.10
CA LYS A 99 -21.94 1.86 4.27
C LYS A 99 -21.42 1.55 2.87
N LEU A 100 -20.39 0.71 2.75
CA LEU A 100 -19.84 0.29 1.46
C LEU A 100 -20.87 -0.46 0.61
N ARG A 101 -21.62 -1.39 1.22
CA ARG A 101 -22.76 -2.06 0.57
C ARG A 101 -23.78 -1.07 0.02
N LYS A 102 -24.13 -0.05 0.81
CA LYS A 102 -25.09 0.98 0.39
C LYS A 102 -24.56 1.79 -0.79
N GLU A 103 -23.26 2.07 -0.83
CA GLU A 103 -22.65 2.77 -1.95
C GLU A 103 -22.64 1.92 -3.23
N ALA A 104 -22.29 0.63 -3.14
CA ALA A 104 -22.40 -0.30 -4.26
C ALA A 104 -23.83 -0.36 -4.84
N LEU A 105 -24.85 -0.32 -3.97
CA LEU A 105 -26.25 -0.25 -4.40
C LEU A 105 -26.58 1.03 -5.16
N LYS A 106 -26.07 2.19 -4.72
CA LYS A 106 -26.25 3.46 -5.44
C LYS A 106 -25.57 3.41 -6.81
N GLN A 107 -24.34 2.91 -6.88
CA GLN A 107 -23.60 2.80 -8.14
C GLN A 107 -24.35 1.90 -9.12
N ARG A 108 -24.87 0.75 -8.67
CA ARG A 108 -25.72 -0.11 -9.51
C ARG A 108 -26.92 0.65 -10.09
N PHE A 109 -27.59 1.46 -9.28
CA PHE A 109 -28.74 2.25 -9.72
C PHE A 109 -28.34 3.35 -10.71
N ILE A 110 -27.24 4.05 -10.48
CA ILE A 110 -26.72 5.08 -11.39
C ILE A 110 -26.34 4.46 -12.74
N SER A 111 -25.58 3.36 -12.72
CA SER A 111 -25.19 2.62 -13.92
C SER A 111 -26.40 2.16 -14.73
N ALA A 112 -27.44 1.62 -14.07
CA ALA A 112 -28.67 1.23 -14.75
C ALA A 112 -29.39 2.43 -15.41
N ARG A 113 -29.41 3.59 -14.76
CA ARG A 113 -29.99 4.82 -15.36
C ARG A 113 -29.17 5.30 -16.55
N GLN A 114 -27.84 5.24 -16.47
CA GLN A 114 -26.94 5.62 -17.55
C GLN A 114 -27.16 4.76 -18.80
N THR A 115 -27.30 3.44 -18.62
CA THR A 115 -27.63 2.51 -19.70
C THR A 115 -28.96 2.88 -20.36
N ASN A 116 -30.03 3.08 -19.58
CA ASN A 116 -31.34 3.45 -20.12
C ASN A 116 -31.31 4.77 -20.93
N LEU A 117 -30.54 5.77 -20.50
CA LEU A 117 -30.42 7.05 -21.21
C LEU A 117 -29.62 6.90 -22.52
N ASN A 118 -28.53 6.15 -22.49
CA ASN A 118 -27.73 5.87 -23.69
C ASN A 118 -28.58 5.12 -24.74
N ASP A 119 -29.40 4.18 -24.31
CA ASP A 119 -30.30 3.45 -25.21
C ASP A 119 -31.32 4.38 -25.87
N PHE A 120 -31.87 5.35 -25.14
CA PHE A 120 -32.82 6.32 -25.69
C PHE A 120 -32.20 7.24 -26.75
N ILE A 121 -30.97 7.71 -26.52
CA ILE A 121 -30.27 8.61 -27.45
C ILE A 121 -29.88 7.86 -28.74
N ASN A 122 -29.43 6.60 -28.63
CA ASN A 122 -28.97 5.82 -29.79
C ASN A 122 -30.11 5.33 -30.71
N ILE A 123 -31.38 5.49 -30.31
CA ILE A 123 -32.56 5.11 -31.11
C ILE A 123 -33.17 6.33 -31.85
N SER A 124 -32.78 7.56 -31.50
CA SER A 124 -33.27 8.80 -32.14
C SER A 124 -32.35 9.29 -33.25
#